data_AF-A0A9E2PP72-F1
#
_entry.id   AF-A0A9E2PP72-F1
#
_cell.length_a   1.000
_cell.length_b   1.000
_cell.length_c   1.000
_cell.angle_alpha   90.00
_cell.angle_beta   90.00
_cell.angle_gamma   90.00
#
_symmetry.space_group_name_H-M   'P 1'
#
loop_
_entity.id
_entity.type
_entity.pdbx_description
1 polymer ?
#
loop_
_entity_poly.entity_id
_entity_poly.type
_entity_poly.pdbx_seq_one_letter_code
_entity_poly.pdbx_strand_id
1 'polypeptide(L)'
;MRDIMDILKALADENRLRALGALKGGELCVCQLIALLDLAPSTVSKHLTILRAARLAESRKDGRWMYYRLSKEFRTPLAGKLLALLFKDTVKTRRMVEDRKKLKRICGENTEKLCRRLFCKP
;
A
#
# COMPACT_ATOMS: atom_id res chain seq x y z
N MET A 1 17.36 13.02 12.37
CA MET A 1 16.01 13.24 12.95
C MET A 1 14.93 13.41 11.89
N ARG A 2 15.11 14.28 10.87
CA ARG A 2 14.11 14.51 9.81
C ARG A 2 13.59 13.23 9.15
N ASP A 3 14.47 12.31 8.72
CA ASP A 3 14.03 11.06 8.08
C ASP A 3 13.16 10.19 8.99
N ILE A 4 13.47 10.13 10.29
CA ILE A 4 12.68 9.37 11.27
C ILE A 4 11.30 10.01 11.43
N MET A 5 11.23 11.35 11.51
CA MET A 5 9.96 12.05 11.60
C MET A 5 9.10 11.82 10.36
N ASP A 6 9.70 11.82 9.16
CA ASP A 6 8.99 11.57 7.92
C ASP A 6 8.44 10.14 7.84
N ILE A 7 9.23 9.16 8.30
CA ILE A 7 8.79 7.76 8.43
C ILE A 7 7.62 7.67 9.42
N LEU A 8 7.73 8.24 10.62
CA LEU A 8 6.68 8.17 11.63
C LEU A 8 5.40 8.86 11.17
N LYS A 9 5.50 10.05 10.55
CA LYS A 9 4.35 10.75 9.94
C LYS A 9 3.71 9.93 8.82
N ALA A 10 4.51 9.25 8.00
CA ALA A 10 4.02 8.36 6.96
C ALA A 10 3.32 7.12 7.54
N LEU A 11 3.73 6.63 8.71
CA LEU A 11 3.11 5.48 9.38
C LEU A 11 1.89 5.83 10.25
N ALA A 12 1.76 7.08 10.69
CA ALA A 12 0.65 7.54 11.55
C ALA A 12 -0.67 7.74 10.78
N ASP A 13 -1.09 6.75 10.00
CA ASP A 13 -2.37 6.73 9.29
C ASP A 13 -2.77 5.30 8.96
N GLU A 14 -4.02 4.99 9.28
CA GLU A 14 -4.55 3.64 9.15
C GLU A 14 -4.50 3.13 7.70
N ASN A 15 -4.88 3.94 6.71
CA ASN A 15 -4.93 3.50 5.32
C ASN A 15 -3.54 3.31 4.73
N ARG A 16 -2.55 4.10 5.16
CA ARG A 16 -1.14 3.89 4.80
C ARG A 16 -0.60 2.59 5.39
N LEU A 17 -0.90 2.29 6.66
CA LEU A 17 -0.53 1.00 7.25
C LEU A 17 -1.23 -0.17 6.56
N ARG A 18 -2.51 -0.02 6.20
CA ARG A 18 -3.27 -1.02 5.43
C ARG A 18 -2.63 -1.29 4.07
N ALA A 19 -2.25 -0.24 3.35
CA ALA A 19 -1.56 -0.34 2.07
C ALA A 19 -0.21 -1.07 2.22
N LEU A 20 0.63 -0.67 3.18
CA LEU A 20 1.91 -1.32 3.45
C LEU A 20 1.74 -2.79 3.85
N GLY A 21 0.72 -3.11 4.65
CA GLY A 21 0.38 -4.48 5.03
C GLY A 21 -0.04 -5.34 3.84
N ALA A 22 -0.75 -4.77 2.87
CA ALA A 22 -1.07 -5.44 1.61
C ALA A 22 0.19 -5.69 0.76
N LEU A 23 1.07 -4.68 0.65
CA LEU A 23 2.33 -4.76 -0.08
C LEU A 23 3.34 -5.73 0.54
N LYS A 24 3.19 -6.09 1.81
CA LYS A 24 3.96 -7.17 2.44
C LYS A 24 3.74 -8.52 1.75
N GLY A 25 2.55 -8.74 1.18
CA GLY A 25 2.21 -9.96 0.46
C GLY A 25 2.75 -10.04 -0.97
N GLY A 26 3.27 -8.93 -1.52
CA GLY A 26 3.78 -8.86 -2.88
C GLY A 26 3.52 -7.52 -3.56
N GLU A 27 3.95 -7.42 -4.82
CA GLU A 27 3.67 -6.26 -5.66
C GLU A 27 2.18 -6.18 -6.02
N LEU A 28 1.58 -4.98 -5.93
CA LEU A 28 0.17 -4.74 -6.22
C LEU A 28 0.00 -3.55 -7.17
N CYS A 29 -0.95 -3.68 -8.10
CA CYS A 29 -1.39 -2.56 -8.93
C CYS A 29 -2.16 -1.52 -8.10
N VAL A 30 -2.03 -0.24 -8.47
CA VAL A 30 -2.78 0.87 -7.87
C VAL A 30 -4.30 0.61 -7.85
N CYS A 31 -4.83 -0.05 -8.88
CA CYS A 31 -6.25 -0.41 -8.94
C CYS A 31 -6.64 -1.39 -7.81
N GLN A 32 -5.75 -2.33 -7.49
CA GLN A 32 -5.98 -3.30 -6.41
C GLN A 32 -5.92 -2.62 -5.05
N LEU A 33 -5.01 -1.66 -4.87
CA LEU A 33 -4.92 -0.85 -3.66
C LEU A 33 -6.15 0.04 -3.48
N ILE A 34 -6.67 0.63 -4.54
CA ILE A 34 -7.92 1.40 -4.53
C ILE A 34 -9.09 0.51 -4.11
N ALA A 35 -9.25 -0.64 -4.76
CA ALA A 35 -10.31 -1.59 -4.44
C ALA A 35 -10.20 -2.13 -3.00
N LEU A 36 -8.99 -2.35 -2.51
CA LEU A 36 -8.73 -2.81 -1.14
C LEU A 36 -9.15 -1.74 -0.11
N LEU A 37 -8.59 -0.55 -0.24
CA LEU A 37 -8.76 0.53 0.73
C LEU A 37 -10.18 1.12 0.72
N ASP A 38 -10.89 0.96 -0.40
CA ASP A 38 -12.24 1.50 -0.61
C ASP A 38 -12.28 3.02 -0.49
N LEU A 39 -11.31 3.67 -1.13
CA LEU A 39 -11.12 5.12 -1.12
C LEU A 39 -11.08 5.66 -2.55
N ALA A 40 -11.29 6.96 -2.70
CA ALA A 40 -11.14 7.63 -3.99
C ALA A 40 -9.71 7.44 -4.56
N PRO A 41 -9.55 7.27 -5.88
CA PRO A 41 -8.24 7.11 -6.52
C PRO A 41 -7.22 8.20 -6.19
N SER A 42 -7.68 9.46 -6.06
CA SER A 42 -6.85 10.60 -5.66
C SER A 42 -6.29 10.46 -4.25
N THR A 43 -7.11 10.01 -3.30
CA THR A 43 -6.70 9.78 -1.90
C THR A 43 -5.66 8.67 -1.81
N VAL A 44 -5.88 7.55 -2.50
CA VAL A 44 -4.91 6.44 -2.52
C VAL A 44 -3.59 6.88 -3.16
N SER A 45 -3.65 7.63 -4.26
CA SER A 45 -2.46 8.17 -4.92
C SER A 45 -1.66 9.11 -4.00
N LYS A 46 -2.35 9.94 -3.21
CA LYS A 46 -1.72 10.81 -2.20
C LYS A 46 -1.04 9.99 -1.10
N HIS A 47 -1.71 8.97 -0.57
CA HIS A 47 -1.13 8.06 0.42
C HIS A 47 0.13 7.36 -0.11
N LEU A 48 0.10 6.83 -1.34
CA LEU A 48 1.24 6.17 -1.96
C LEU A 48 2.38 7.14 -2.24
N THR A 49 2.08 8.39 -2.58
CA THR A 49 3.12 9.43 -2.75
C THR A 49 3.84 9.72 -1.43
N ILE A 50 3.11 9.83 -0.32
CA ILE A 50 3.70 10.01 1.03
C ILE A 50 4.59 8.80 1.39
N LEU A 51 4.12 7.58 1.15
CA LEU A 51 4.87 6.35 1.43
C LEU A 51 6.16 6.25 0.59
N ARG A 52 6.11 6.66 -0.68
CA ARG A 52 7.31 6.72 -1.55
C ARG A 52 8.29 7.78 -1.08
N ALA A 53 7.82 8.97 -0.71
CA ALA A 53 8.67 10.04 -0.20
C ALA A 53 9.45 9.59 1.06
N ALA A 54 8.78 8.82 1.93
CA ALA A 54 9.38 8.21 3.12
C ALA A 54 10.25 6.97 2.83
N ARG A 55 10.41 6.54 1.56
CA ARG A 55 11.11 5.31 1.15
C ARG A 55 10.58 4.04 1.82
N LEU A 56 9.26 3.97 2.04
CA LEU A 56 8.58 2.79 2.58
C LEU A 56 7.97 1.92 1.46
N ALA A 57 7.68 2.54 0.31
CA ALA A 57 7.19 1.88 -0.88
C ALA A 57 7.96 2.33 -2.12
N GLU A 58 8.00 1.47 -3.12
CA GLU A 58 8.53 1.74 -4.45
C GLU A 58 7.43 1.55 -5.48
N SER A 59 7.59 2.16 -6.66
CA SER A 59 6.63 2.08 -7.76
C SER A 59 7.31 1.66 -9.07
N ARG A 60 6.66 0.75 -9.82
CA ARG A 60 7.11 0.29 -11.15
C ARG A 60 5.98 0.44 -12.16
N LYS A 61 6.26 1.05 -13.32
CA LYS A 61 5.27 1.20 -14.40
C LYS A 61 5.35 -0.01 -15.31
N ASP A 62 4.20 -0.58 -15.63
CA ASP A 62 4.08 -1.70 -16.56
C ASP A 62 2.89 -1.43 -17.50
N GLY A 63 3.21 -1.08 -18.75
CA GLY A 63 2.26 -0.53 -19.71
C GLY A 63 1.53 0.70 -19.15
N ARG A 64 0.21 0.58 -19.00
CA ARG A 64 -0.65 1.65 -18.47
C ARG A 64 -0.85 1.61 -16.95
N TRP A 65 -0.37 0.57 -16.27
CA TRP A 65 -0.60 0.36 -14.85
C TRP A 65 0.62 0.75 -14.02
N MET A 66 0.34 1.25 -12.82
CA MET A 66 1.34 1.57 -11.82
C MET A 66 1.28 0.50 -10.72
N TYR A 67 2.37 -0.22 -10.55
CA TYR A 67 2.54 -1.22 -9.51
C TYR A 67 3.34 -0.64 -8.36
N TYR A 68 3.07 -1.14 -7.16
CA TYR A 68 3.73 -0.75 -5.93
C TYR A 68 4.20 -1.99 -5.18
N ARG A 69 5.33 -1.86 -4.49
CA ARG A 69 5.89 -2.90 -3.62
C ARG A 69 6.52 -2.25 -2.40
N LEU A 70 6.73 -3.01 -1.33
CA LEU A 70 7.54 -2.53 -0.19
C LEU A 70 8.96 -2.20 -0.67
N SER A 71 9.51 -1.13 -0.11
CA SER A 71 10.88 -0.72 -0.41
C SER A 71 11.86 -1.81 0.01
N LYS A 72 12.85 -2.11 -0.84
CA LYS A 72 13.98 -2.97 -0.44
C LYS A 72 15.05 -2.16 0.29
N GLU A 73 15.11 -0.87 0.01
CA GLU A 73 16.07 0.07 0.57
C GLU A 73 15.33 1.13 1.39
N PHE A 74 15.56 1.11 2.70
CA PHE A 74 14.96 2.10 3.61
C PHE A 74 15.95 3.23 3.87
N ARG A 75 15.43 4.45 4.08
CA ARG A 75 16.25 5.61 4.52
C ARG A 75 17.05 5.32 5.79
N THR A 76 16.51 4.49 6.67
CA THR A 76 17.14 4.14 7.95
C THR A 76 16.93 2.65 8.25
N PRO A 77 17.88 1.99 8.93
CA PRO A 77 17.68 0.62 9.42
C PRO A 77 16.48 0.48 10.37
N LEU A 78 16.11 1.57 11.06
CA LEU A 78 14.96 1.63 11.95
C LEU A 78 13.64 1.38 11.22
N ALA A 79 13.48 1.90 9.99
CA ALA A 79 12.22 1.76 9.25
C ALA A 79 11.86 0.30 9.00
N GLY A 80 12.83 -0.52 8.57
CA GLY A 80 12.62 -1.95 8.34
C GLY A 80 12.25 -2.69 9.63
N LYS A 81 12.94 -2.40 10.73
CA LYS A 81 12.64 -2.98 12.06
C LYS A 81 11.24 -2.58 12.53
N LEU A 82 10.89 -1.29 12.40
CA LEU A 82 9.60 -0.76 12.80
C LEU A 82 8.45 -1.37 11.99
N LEU A 83 8.60 -1.47 10.67
CA LEU A 83 7.63 -2.16 9.82
C LEU A 83 7.47 -3.64 10.22
N ALA A 84 8.57 -4.33 10.51
CA ALA A 84 8.52 -5.72 10.96
C ALA A 84 7.74 -5.89 12.27
N LEU A 85 7.96 -5.00 13.25
CA LEU A 85 7.21 -4.97 14.51
C LEU A 85 5.73 -4.63 14.28
N LEU A 86 5.46 -3.56 13.55
CA LEU A 86 4.09 -3.16 13.22
C LEU A 86 3.35 -4.30 12.55
N PHE A 87 3.92 -4.96 11.54
CA PHE A 87 3.27 -6.09 10.88
C PHE A 87 3.16 -7.34 11.75
N LYS A 88 3.93 -7.50 12.81
CA LYS A 88 3.78 -8.62 13.74
C LYS A 88 2.51 -8.46 14.58
N ASP A 89 2.24 -7.23 15.02
CA ASP A 89 1.12 -6.93 15.92
C ASP A 89 -0.16 -6.56 15.17
N THR A 90 -0.06 -5.75 14.11
CA THR A 90 -1.21 -5.29 13.31
C THR A 90 -1.85 -6.39 12.47
N VAL A 91 -1.11 -7.43 12.10
CA VAL A 91 -1.66 -8.59 11.36
C VAL A 91 -2.76 -9.31 12.17
N LYS A 92 -2.79 -9.12 13.50
CA LYS A 92 -3.83 -9.68 14.37
C LYS A 92 -5.08 -8.80 14.46
N THR A 93 -5.02 -7.56 14.02
CA THR A 93 -6.18 -6.67 14.05
C THR A 93 -7.23 -7.15 13.04
N ARG A 94 -8.49 -7.15 13.45
CA ARG A 94 -9.65 -7.59 12.63
C ARG A 94 -9.61 -7.01 11.21
N ARG A 95 -9.32 -5.71 11.08
CA ARG A 95 -9.29 -5.00 9.80
C ARG A 95 -8.22 -5.52 8.83
N MET A 96 -7.03 -5.87 9.32
CA MET A 96 -5.95 -6.42 8.49
C MET A 96 -6.23 -7.86 8.03
N VAL A 97 -6.93 -8.64 8.86
CA VAL A 97 -7.39 -9.99 8.49
C VAL A 97 -8.46 -9.90 7.39
N GLU A 98 -9.40 -8.98 7.53
CA GLU A 98 -10.42 -8.68 6.52
C GLU A 98 -9.78 -8.19 5.21
N ASP A 99 -8.83 -7.27 5.28
CA ASP A 99 -8.06 -6.79 4.14
C ASP A 99 -7.35 -7.93 3.41
N ARG A 100 -6.72 -8.86 4.15
CA ARG A 100 -6.06 -10.03 3.55
C ARG A 100 -7.06 -10.93 2.81
N LYS A 101 -8.25 -11.15 3.38
CA LYS A 101 -9.33 -11.91 2.72
C LYS A 101 -9.83 -11.19 1.46
N LYS A 102 -10.03 -9.88 1.55
CA LYS A 102 -10.46 -9.02 0.43
C LYS A 102 -9.41 -9.03 -0.69
N LEU A 103 -8.14 -8.92 -0.35
CA LEU A 103 -7.02 -8.92 -1.29
C LEU A 103 -6.93 -10.24 -2.09
N LYS A 104 -7.15 -11.39 -1.45
CA LYS A 104 -7.20 -12.69 -2.16
C LYS A 104 -8.25 -12.72 -3.28
N ARG A 105 -9.40 -12.07 -3.08
CA ARG A 105 -10.46 -11.97 -4.10
C ARG A 105 -10.06 -10.99 -5.21
N ILE A 106 -9.49 -9.84 -4.84
CA ILE A 106 -9.06 -8.79 -5.78
C ILE A 106 -7.92 -9.27 -6.69
N CYS A 107 -6.94 -10.01 -6.16
CA CYS A 107 -5.83 -10.52 -6.96
C CYS A 107 -6.23 -11.61 -7.96
N GLY A 108 -7.39 -12.26 -7.76
CA GLY A 108 -7.97 -13.17 -8.74
C GLY A 108 -8.73 -12.47 -9.88
N GLU A 109 -8.99 -11.17 -9.76
CA GLU A 109 -9.69 -10.38 -10.79
C GLU A 109 -8.69 -9.82 -11.82
N ASN A 110 -9.08 -9.80 -13.09
CA ASN A 110 -8.26 -9.23 -14.15
C ASN A 110 -8.05 -7.71 -13.94
N THR A 111 -6.80 -7.27 -13.94
CA THR A 111 -6.40 -5.88 -13.68
C THR A 111 -7.01 -4.88 -14.67
N GLU A 112 -7.29 -5.31 -15.90
CA GLU A 112 -7.96 -4.49 -16.90
C GLU A 112 -9.42 -4.20 -16.54
N LYS A 113 -10.16 -5.23 -16.11
CA LYS A 113 -11.55 -5.08 -15.64
C LYS A 113 -11.61 -4.18 -14.40
N LEU A 114 -10.68 -4.38 -13.47
CA LEU A 114 -10.56 -3.58 -12.26
C LEU A 114 -10.31 -2.10 -12.58
N CYS A 115 -9.40 -1.83 -13.50
CA CYS A 115 -9.07 -0.47 -13.94
C CYS A 115 -10.26 0.22 -14.61
N ARG A 116 -10.97 -0.48 -15.52
CA ARG A 116 -12.18 0.08 -16.17
C ARG A 116 -13.24 0.44 -15.12
N ARG A 117 -13.53 -0.43 -14.16
CA ARG A 117 -14.51 -0.18 -13.10
C ARG A 117 -14.19 1.04 -12.24
N LEU A 118 -12.91 1.30 -11.97
CA LEU A 118 -12.47 2.34 -11.03
C LEU A 118 -12.24 3.71 -11.68
N PHE A 119 -11.84 3.74 -12.96
CA PHE A 119 -11.45 4.97 -13.65
C PHE A 119 -12.35 5.34 -14.83
N CYS A 120 -13.15 4.40 -15.35
CA CYS A 120 -14.11 4.64 -16.42
C CYS A 120 -15.52 4.59 -15.81
N LYS A 121 -15.86 5.62 -15.02
CA LYS A 121 -17.27 5.92 -14.73
C LYS A 121 -17.84 6.71 -15.92
N PRO A 122 -19.10 6.46 -16.32
CA PRO A 122 -19.78 7.25 -17.35
C PRO A 122 -19.92 8.71 -16.94
#